data_AF-A0A9W6STD2-F1
#
_entry.id   AF-A0A9W6STD2-F1
#
_cell.length_a   1.000
_cell.length_b   1.000
_cell.length_c   1.000
_cell.angle_alpha   90.00
_cell.angle_beta   90.00
_cell.angle_gamma   90.00
#
_symmetry.space_group_name_H-M   'P 1'
#
loop_
_entity.id
_entity.type
_entity.pdbx_description
1 polymer ?
#
loop_
_entity_poly.entity_id
_entity_poly.type
_entity_poly.pdbx_seq_one_letter_code
_entity_poly.pdbx_strand_id
1 'polypeptide(L)'
;MGLAQDLAAGLTAAREAMRDVRGQSLAAAERLAEARDRLAALTDGTARQEPLRALAALEQAGEHLRQGAAAVGRCDEAVGGYVAGALGFHAGRPPTSPASAP
;
A
#
# COMPACT_ATOMS: atom_id res chain seq x y z
N MET A 1 32.71 6.47 -8.01
CA MET A 1 31.50 6.32 -7.17
C MET A 1 31.20 4.83 -7.11
N GLY A 2 31.09 4.27 -5.90
CA GLY A 2 31.10 2.82 -5.70
C GLY A 2 29.70 2.21 -5.76
N LEU A 3 29.60 0.98 -6.27
CA LEU A 3 28.36 0.18 -6.41
C LEU A 3 27.43 0.20 -5.18
N ALA A 4 28.00 0.28 -3.97
CA ALA A 4 27.23 0.35 -2.73
C ALA A 4 26.42 1.65 -2.58
N GLN A 5 26.95 2.77 -3.09
CA GLN A 5 26.31 4.08 -3.05
C GLN A 5 25.14 4.14 -4.05
N ASP A 6 25.35 3.58 -5.26
CA ASP A 6 24.32 3.48 -6.29
C ASP A 6 23.17 2.56 -5.84
N LEU A 7 23.49 1.46 -5.16
CA LEU A 7 22.50 0.55 -4.58
C LEU A 7 21.68 1.24 -3.47
N ALA A 8 22.33 1.98 -2.57
CA ALA A 8 21.65 2.70 -1.50
C ALA A 8 20.69 3.78 -2.05
N ALA A 9 21.12 4.51 -3.08
CA ALA A 9 20.29 5.48 -3.78
C ALA A 9 19.09 4.80 -4.47
N GLY A 10 19.32 3.70 -5.20
CA GLY A 10 18.26 2.95 -5.87
C GLY A 10 17.21 2.38 -4.91
N LEU A 11 17.64 1.85 -3.76
CA LEU A 11 16.73 1.36 -2.72
C LEU A 11 15.91 2.50 -2.09
N THR A 12 16.52 3.67 -1.89
CA THR A 12 15.81 4.85 -1.37
C THR A 12 14.72 5.30 -2.34
N ALA A 13 15.06 5.43 -3.63
CA ALA A 13 14.11 5.79 -4.68
C ALA A 13 12.96 4.76 -4.83
N ALA A 14 13.28 3.46 -4.75
CA ALA A 14 12.26 2.41 -4.79
C ALA A 14 11.26 2.52 -3.62
N ARG A 15 11.74 2.88 -2.42
CA ARG A 15 10.88 3.08 -1.25
C ARG A 15 9.99 4.31 -1.37
N GLU A 16 10.51 5.41 -1.91
CA GLU A 16 9.70 6.59 -2.22
C GLU A 16 8.60 6.25 -3.22
N ALA A 17 8.94 5.59 -4.32
CA ALA A 17 7.96 5.14 -5.31
C ALA A 17 6.88 4.22 -4.70
N MET A 18 7.25 3.29 -3.81
CA MET A 18 6.27 2.46 -3.11
C MET A 18 5.34 3.28 -2.21
N ARG A 19 5.86 4.27 -1.47
CA ARG A 19 5.04 5.14 -0.63
C ARG A 19 4.09 5.99 -1.48
N ASP A 20 4.56 6.49 -2.61
CA ASP A 20 3.74 7.27 -3.54
C ASP A 20 2.60 6.43 -4.10
N VAL A 21 2.89 5.22 -4.61
CA VAL A 21 1.87 4.28 -5.12
C VAL A 21 0.85 3.92 -4.04
N ARG A 22 1.31 3.68 -2.81
CA ARG A 22 0.43 3.42 -1.66
C ARG A 22 -0.47 4.62 -1.37
N GLY A 23 0.08 5.83 -1.32
CA GLY A 23 -0.68 7.05 -1.09
C GLY A 23 -1.73 7.30 -2.19
N GLN A 24 -1.35 7.14 -3.45
CA GLN A 24 -2.24 7.26 -4.60
C GLN A 24 -3.38 6.23 -4.56
N SER A 25 -3.08 4.99 -4.16
CA SER A 25 -4.08 3.92 -4.03
C SER A 25 -5.10 4.23 -2.93
N LEU A 26 -4.65 4.73 -1.77
CA LEU A 26 -5.53 5.15 -0.68
C LEU A 26 -6.40 6.34 -1.08
N ALA A 27 -5.81 7.37 -1.69
CA ALA A 27 -6.56 8.53 -2.19
C ALA A 27 -7.59 8.13 -3.28
N ALA A 28 -7.27 7.15 -4.12
CA ALA A 28 -8.21 6.61 -5.09
C ALA A 28 -9.36 5.84 -4.40
N ALA A 29 -9.07 5.06 -3.35
CA ALA A 29 -10.09 4.39 -2.58
C ALA A 29 -11.04 5.37 -1.87
N GLU A 30 -10.52 6.48 -1.34
CA GLU A 30 -11.33 7.55 -0.74
C GLU A 30 -12.26 8.21 -1.77
N ARG A 31 -11.76 8.50 -2.98
CA ARG A 31 -12.60 9.03 -4.06
C ARG A 31 -13.72 8.06 -4.47
N LEU A 32 -13.46 6.75 -4.45
CA LEU A 32 -14.49 5.74 -4.71
C LEU A 32 -15.51 5.66 -3.59
N ALA A 33 -15.08 5.80 -2.33
CA ALA A 33 -15.99 5.88 -1.19
C ALA A 33 -16.90 7.11 -1.30
N GLU A 34 -16.34 8.28 -1.64
CA GLU A 34 -17.13 9.49 -1.87
C GLU A 34 -18.12 9.33 -3.05
N ALA A 35 -17.67 8.74 -4.16
CA ALA A 35 -18.54 8.45 -5.30
C ALA A 35 -19.68 7.48 -4.93
N ARG A 36 -19.38 6.47 -4.12
CA ARG A 36 -20.36 5.53 -3.58
C ARG A 36 -21.38 6.26 -2.71
N ASP A 37 -20.93 7.10 -1.78
CA ASP A 37 -21.83 7.80 -0.86
C ASP A 37 -22.75 8.78 -1.60
N ARG A 38 -22.21 9.49 -2.62
CA ARG A 38 -23.01 10.35 -3.51
C ARG A 38 -24.04 9.52 -4.29
N LEU A 39 -23.62 8.38 -4.85
CA LEU A 39 -24.54 7.51 -5.58
C LEU A 39 -25.62 6.95 -4.66
N ALA A 40 -25.25 6.52 -3.45
CA ALA A 40 -26.19 5.99 -2.46
C ALA A 40 -27.27 7.03 -2.12
N ALA A 41 -26.87 8.28 -1.86
CA ALA A 41 -27.78 9.40 -1.60
C ALA A 41 -28.72 9.69 -2.78
N LEU A 42 -28.24 9.58 -4.02
CA LEU A 42 -29.08 9.76 -5.23
C LEU A 42 -30.07 8.60 -5.45
N THR A 43 -29.76 7.44 -4.89
CA THR A 43 -30.52 6.20 -5.11
C THR A 43 -31.44 5.85 -3.95
N ASP A 44 -31.40 6.62 -2.86
CA ASP A 44 -32.17 6.38 -1.66
C ASP A 44 -33.67 6.42 -1.98
N GLY A 45 -34.35 5.30 -1.72
CA GLY A 45 -35.77 5.09 -2.08
C GLY A 45 -36.03 4.58 -3.51
N THR A 46 -35.00 4.38 -4.35
CA THR A 46 -35.16 3.75 -5.67
C THR A 46 -34.74 2.28 -5.66
N ALA A 47 -35.71 1.36 -5.75
CA ALA A 47 -35.45 -0.09 -5.81
C ALA A 47 -34.96 -0.56 -7.20
N ARG A 48 -34.05 0.18 -7.83
CA ARG A 48 -33.46 -0.19 -9.12
C ARG A 48 -32.23 -1.06 -8.90
N GLN A 49 -32.11 -2.16 -9.66
CA GLN A 49 -30.97 -3.07 -9.57
C GLN A 49 -29.66 -2.46 -10.07
N GLU A 50 -29.73 -1.57 -11.06
CA GLU A 50 -28.55 -1.00 -11.72
C GLU A 50 -27.71 -0.08 -10.79
N PRO A 51 -28.30 0.85 -10.02
CA PRO A 51 -27.54 1.59 -9.01
C PRO A 51 -26.96 0.72 -7.89
N LEU A 52 -27.69 -0.32 -7.45
CA LEU A 52 -27.18 -1.27 -6.46
C LEU A 52 -25.92 -2.02 -6.97
N ARG A 53 -25.91 -2.41 -8.25
CA ARG A 53 -24.72 -3.02 -8.88
C ARG A 53 -23.55 -2.04 -8.97
N ALA A 54 -23.83 -0.77 -9.31
CA ALA A 54 -22.80 0.27 -9.36
C ALA A 54 -22.21 0.54 -7.97
N LEU A 55 -23.03 0.60 -6.91
CA LEU A 55 -22.55 0.73 -5.53
C LEU A 55 -21.63 -0.42 -5.13
N ALA A 56 -22.04 -1.67 -5.40
CA ALA A 56 -21.22 -2.84 -5.10
C ALA A 56 -19.89 -2.85 -5.87
N ALA A 57 -19.89 -2.41 -7.14
CA ALA A 57 -18.67 -2.29 -7.95
C ALA A 57 -17.70 -1.25 -7.38
N LEU A 58 -18.22 -0.10 -6.92
CA LEU A 58 -17.41 0.95 -6.27
C LEU A 58 -16.79 0.45 -4.96
N GLU A 59 -17.55 -0.27 -4.14
CA GLU A 59 -17.05 -0.88 -2.91
C GLU A 59 -15.94 -1.90 -3.18
N GLN A 60 -16.15 -2.79 -4.14
CA GLN A 60 -15.16 -3.79 -4.51
C GLN A 60 -13.88 -3.15 -5.07
N ALA A 61 -14.01 -2.13 -5.92
CA ALA A 61 -12.86 -1.40 -6.45
C ALA A 61 -12.07 -0.68 -5.33
N GLY A 62 -12.76 -0.06 -4.37
CA GLY A 62 -12.13 0.56 -3.21
C GLY A 62 -11.43 -0.45 -2.28
N GLU A 63 -11.99 -1.64 -2.14
CA GLU A 63 -11.36 -2.75 -1.40
C GLU A 63 -10.08 -3.25 -2.09
N HIS A 64 -10.12 -3.49 -3.40
CA HIS A 64 -8.92 -3.90 -4.14
C HIS A 64 -7.78 -2.88 -4.04
N LEU A 65 -8.08 -1.57 -4.08
CA LEU A 65 -7.08 -0.51 -3.89
C LEU A 65 -6.49 -0.52 -2.48
N ARG A 66 -7.31 -0.74 -1.44
CA ARG A 66 -6.82 -0.87 -0.05
C ARG A 66 -5.94 -2.10 0.13
N GLN A 67 -6.30 -3.23 -0.49
CA GLN A 67 -5.49 -4.45 -0.48
C GLN A 67 -4.15 -4.25 -1.20
N GLY A 68 -4.17 -3.57 -2.35
CA GLY A 68 -2.97 -3.17 -3.07
C GLY A 68 -2.06 -2.26 -2.23
N ALA A 69 -2.63 -1.22 -1.61
CA ALA A 69 -1.92 -0.33 -0.71
C ALA A 69 -1.28 -1.08 0.48
N ALA A 70 -2.01 -2.05 1.06
CA ALA A 70 -1.49 -2.89 2.13
C ALA A 70 -0.34 -3.80 1.66
N ALA A 71 -0.45 -4.38 0.46
CA ALA A 71 0.62 -5.18 -0.13
C ALA A 71 1.88 -4.35 -0.38
N VAL A 72 1.73 -3.14 -0.91
CA VAL A 72 2.84 -2.19 -1.10
C VAL A 72 3.47 -1.80 0.24
N GLY A 73 2.66 -1.59 1.28
CA GLY A 73 3.15 -1.36 2.64
C GLY A 73 4.02 -2.50 3.17
N ARG A 74 3.60 -3.76 2.98
CA ARG A 74 4.41 -4.94 3.35
C ARG A 74 5.71 -5.02 2.55
N CYS A 75 5.69 -4.66 1.26
CA CYS A 75 6.89 -4.59 0.44
C CYS A 75 7.88 -3.53 0.96
N ASP A 76 7.41 -2.32 1.29
CA ASP A 76 8.27 -1.27 1.87
C ASP A 76 8.91 -1.70 3.20
N GLU A 77 8.13 -2.38 4.05
CA GLU A 77 8.62 -2.93 5.32
C GLU A 77 9.68 -4.01 5.10
N ALA A 78 9.45 -4.95 4.19
CA ALA A 78 10.41 -6.00 3.85
C ALA A 78 11.72 -5.44 3.29
N VAL A 79 11.64 -4.45 2.38
CA VAL A 79 12.81 -3.75 1.84
C VAL A 79 13.54 -3.00 2.96
N GLY A 80 12.81 -2.37 3.88
CA GLY A 80 13.40 -1.71 5.04
C GLY A 80 14.12 -2.66 5.98
N GLY A 81 13.54 -3.82 6.26
CA GLY A 81 14.16 -4.88 7.05
C GLY A 81 15.43 -5.43 6.40
N TYR A 82 15.41 -5.65 5.08
CA TYR A 82 16.59 -6.08 4.32
C TYR A 82 17.71 -5.04 4.37
N VAL A 83 17.40 -3.76 4.17
CA VAL A 83 18.40 -2.67 4.24
C VAL A 83 19.00 -2.57 5.64
N ALA A 84 18.16 -2.58 6.68
CA ALA A 84 18.62 -2.52 8.06
C ALA A 84 19.48 -3.75 8.43
N GLY A 85 19.10 -4.95 7.99
CA GLY A 85 19.83 -6.19 8.21
C GLY A 85 21.16 -6.23 7.47
N ALA A 86 21.20 -5.83 6.19
CA ALA A 86 22.42 -5.76 5.41
C ALA A 86 23.43 -4.75 5.99
N LEU A 87 22.94 -3.58 6.43
CA LEU A 87 23.77 -2.57 7.09
C LEU A 87 24.23 -3.03 8.48
N GLY A 88 23.38 -3.73 9.25
CA GLY A 88 23.74 -4.32 10.54
C GLY A 88 24.81 -5.41 10.43
N PHE A 89 24.69 -6.28 9.43
CA PHE A 89 25.66 -7.34 9.12
C PHE A 89 27.02 -6.76 8.70
N HIS A 90 27.03 -5.71 7.87
CA HIS A 90 28.27 -5.01 7.49
C HIS A 90 28.89 -4.20 8.63
N ALA A 91 28.11 -3.77 9.62
CA ALA A 91 28.59 -3.09 10.83
C ALA A 91 29.06 -4.05 11.94
N GLY A 92 29.09 -5.36 11.69
CA GLY A 92 29.49 -6.37 12.69
C GLY A 92 28.49 -6.57 13.83
N ARG A 93 27.24 -6.09 13.68
CA ARG A 93 26.15 -6.35 14.62
C ARG A 93 25.42 -7.63 14.20
N PRO A 94 25.27 -8.62 15.08
CA PRO A 94 24.54 -9.84 14.74
C PRO A 94 23.09 -9.51 14.38
N PRO A 95 22.48 -10.21 13.40
CA PRO A 95 21.07 -10.03 13.08
C PRO A 95 20.25 -10.37 14.34
N THR A 96 19.52 -9.40 14.87
CA THR A 96 18.49 -9.66 15.88
C THR A 96 17.38 -10.41 15.18
N SER A 97 17.44 -11.74 15.26
CA SER A 97 16.36 -12.62 14.82
C SER A 97 15.05 -12.12 15.43
N PRO A 98 13.97 -11.93 14.66
CA PRO A 98 12.66 -11.73 15.24
C PRO A 98 12.29 -13.07 15.88
N ALA A 99 12.60 -13.20 17.17
CA ALA A 99 12.14 -14.30 17.99
C ALA A 99 10.63 -14.43 17.78
N SER A 100 10.21 -15.62 17.37
CA SER A 100 8.81 -16.03 17.31
C SER A 100 8.15 -15.66 18.63
N ALA A 101 7.25 -14.68 18.60
CA ALA A 101 6.35 -14.44 19.71
C ALA A 101 5.22 -15.48 19.63
N PRO A 102 4.85 -16.11 20.76
CA PRO A 102 3.82 -17.15 20.83
C PRO A 102 2.42 -16.66 20.48
#